data_AF-A0A945W4V4-F1
#
_entry.id   AF-A0A945W4V4-F1
#
_cell.length_a   1.000
_cell.length_b   1.000
_cell.length_c   1.000
_cell.angle_alpha   90.00
_cell.angle_beta   90.00
_cell.angle_gamma   90.00
#
_symmetry.space_group_name_H-M   'P 1'
#
loop_
_entity.id
_entity.type
_entity.pdbx_description
1 polymer ?
#
loop_
_entity_poly.entity_id
_entity_poly.type
_entity_poly.pdbx_seq_one_letter_code
_entity_poly.pdbx_strand_id
1 'polypeptide(L)'
;MIEIKESKTADTRTCDVTKVTKEQLKQSSAQHIGDVTNGIFFFVRMLCDAALFHDFDKVSDEGLDAFYKDFKRNFETTDWWDNHRRVNRHHLLQADGVPDDVNLIDVIEMIVDCVMAGMARSGDVYPLDIDLKVLQKAFENTTKLLKENVTVI
;
A
#
# COMPACT_ATOMS: atom_id res chain seq x y z
N MET A 1 14.61 6.58 4.72
CA MET A 1 15.41 5.45 5.24
C MET A 1 15.21 5.38 6.75
N ILE A 2 14.97 4.18 7.27
CA ILE A 2 14.74 3.86 8.67
C ILE A 2 16.03 3.26 9.21
N GLU A 3 16.59 3.85 10.25
CA GLU A 3 17.78 3.33 10.92
C GLU A 3 17.35 2.50 12.12
N ILE A 4 17.86 1.28 12.22
CA ILE A 4 17.64 0.37 13.35
C ILE A 4 18.98 -0.10 13.91
N LYS A 5 19.01 -0.50 15.17
CA LYS A 5 20.22 -1.06 15.79
C LYS A 5 20.17 -2.58 15.85
N GLU A 6 21.32 -3.21 15.87
CA GLU A 6 21.39 -4.65 16.11
C GLU A 6 20.84 -5.01 17.50
N SER A 7 20.04 -6.08 17.59
CA SER A 7 19.45 -6.56 18.85
C SER A 7 19.65 -8.07 18.98
N LYS A 8 20.71 -8.50 19.69
CA LYS A 8 21.04 -9.92 19.90
C LYS A 8 20.37 -10.55 21.12
N THR A 9 19.90 -9.71 22.05
CA THR A 9 19.51 -10.14 23.40
C THR A 9 18.02 -10.42 23.55
N ALA A 10 17.18 -10.00 22.59
CA ALA A 10 15.74 -10.29 22.56
C ALA A 10 15.34 -11.24 21.42
N ASP A 11 16.27 -12.08 20.92
CA ASP A 11 15.95 -13.12 19.95
C ASP A 11 15.75 -14.47 20.64
N THR A 12 14.52 -14.99 20.64
CA THR A 12 14.20 -16.30 21.22
C THR A 12 14.81 -17.48 20.47
N ARG A 13 15.35 -17.26 19.27
CA ARG A 13 15.94 -18.31 18.42
C ARG A 13 17.46 -18.45 18.57
N THR A 14 18.18 -17.37 18.88
CA THR A 14 19.65 -17.37 18.88
C THR A 14 20.29 -16.84 20.16
N CYS A 15 19.51 -16.28 21.09
CA CYS A 15 20.04 -15.71 22.33
C CYS A 15 20.42 -16.79 23.36
N ASP A 16 21.60 -16.66 23.96
CA ASP A 16 21.95 -17.40 25.18
C ASP A 16 21.25 -16.78 26.39
N VAL A 17 20.07 -17.32 26.71
CA VAL A 17 19.18 -16.82 27.76
C VAL A 17 19.83 -16.77 29.15
N THR A 18 20.91 -17.51 29.38
CA THR A 18 21.62 -17.53 30.68
C THR A 18 22.48 -16.28 30.90
N LYS A 19 22.73 -15.50 29.83
CA LYS A 19 23.62 -14.34 29.84
C LYS A 19 22.91 -12.99 29.74
N VAL A 20 21.58 -12.99 29.68
CA VAL A 20 20.79 -11.76 29.48
C VAL A 20 20.04 -11.40 30.75
N THR A 21 20.21 -10.17 31.20
CA THR A 21 19.45 -9.63 32.34
C THR A 21 18.05 -9.20 31.94
N LYS A 22 17.14 -9.12 32.91
CA LYS A 22 15.79 -8.59 32.69
C LYS A 22 15.82 -7.16 32.13
N GLU A 23 16.77 -6.35 32.58
CA GLU A 23 16.97 -4.98 32.13
C GLU A 23 17.43 -4.91 30.67
N GLN A 24 18.37 -5.79 30.26
CA GLN A 24 18.78 -5.90 28.86
C GLN A 24 17.61 -6.34 27.96
N LEU A 25 16.82 -7.33 28.39
CA LEU A 25 15.60 -7.71 27.68
C LEU A 25 14.64 -6.54 27.53
N LYS A 26 14.39 -5.78 28.60
CA LYS A 26 13.51 -4.61 28.56
C LYS A 26 14.01 -3.55 27.58
N GLN A 27 15.32 -3.28 27.57
CA GLN A 27 15.93 -2.32 26.65
C GLN A 27 15.80 -2.77 25.18
N SER A 28 16.13 -4.02 24.89
CA SER A 28 15.99 -4.59 23.54
C SER A 28 14.54 -4.63 23.06
N SER A 29 13.59 -4.94 23.94
CA SER A 29 12.16 -4.88 23.62
C SER A 29 11.70 -3.46 23.33
N ALA A 30 12.13 -2.47 24.14
CA ALA A 30 11.81 -1.07 23.89
C ALA A 30 12.39 -0.57 22.56
N GLN A 31 13.61 -0.98 22.22
CA GLN A 31 14.21 -0.71 20.91
C GLN A 31 13.38 -1.30 19.77
N HIS A 32 13.04 -2.60 19.83
CA HIS A 32 12.26 -3.26 18.79
C HIS A 32 10.89 -2.61 18.58
N ILE A 33 10.22 -2.20 19.67
CA ILE A 33 8.96 -1.44 19.59
C ILE A 33 9.16 -0.13 18.82
N GLY A 34 10.23 0.61 19.10
CA GLY A 34 10.57 1.83 18.37
C GLY A 34 10.84 1.57 16.89
N ASP A 35 11.61 0.54 16.57
CA ASP A 35 11.95 0.15 15.19
C ASP A 35 10.69 -0.23 14.39
N VAL A 36 9.80 -1.04 14.99
CA VAL A 36 8.50 -1.41 14.40
C VAL A 36 7.61 -0.18 14.22
N THR A 37 7.57 0.72 15.19
CA THR A 37 6.81 1.98 15.10
C THR A 37 7.26 2.81 13.90
N ASN A 38 8.57 2.91 13.67
CA ASN A 38 9.12 3.61 12.50
C ASN A 38 8.72 2.93 11.19
N GLY A 39 8.75 1.59 11.14
CA GLY A 39 8.27 0.82 9.99
C GLY A 39 6.78 1.04 9.69
N ILE A 40 5.95 1.08 10.72
CA ILE A 40 4.52 1.40 10.57
C ILE A 40 4.34 2.83 10.04
N PHE A 41 5.04 3.82 10.61
CA PHE A 41 4.91 5.20 10.16
C PHE A 41 5.43 5.45 8.74
N PHE A 42 6.37 4.65 8.25
CA PHE A 42 6.73 4.66 6.84
C PHE A 42 5.53 4.35 5.94
N PHE A 43 4.78 3.28 6.24
CA PHE A 43 3.57 2.95 5.49
C PHE A 43 2.42 3.92 5.71
N VAL A 44 2.27 4.49 6.91
CA VAL A 44 1.27 5.55 7.16
C VAL A 44 1.51 6.74 6.22
N ARG A 45 2.76 7.16 6.03
CA ARG A 45 3.08 8.23 5.07
C ARG A 45 2.69 7.85 3.64
N MET A 46 2.99 6.62 3.22
CA MET A 46 2.58 6.13 1.90
C MET A 46 1.05 6.11 1.74
N LEU A 47 0.29 5.75 2.78
CA LEU A 47 -1.17 5.84 2.76
C LEU A 47 -1.66 7.29 2.62
N CYS A 48 -1.00 8.23 3.30
CA CYS A 48 -1.30 9.66 3.12
C CYS A 48 -1.02 10.11 1.69
N ASP A 49 0.10 9.68 1.10
CA ASP A 49 0.43 10.01 -0.29
C ASP A 49 -0.60 9.41 -1.25
N ALA A 50 -0.97 8.13 -1.10
CA ALA A 50 -2.02 7.50 -1.90
C ALA A 50 -3.36 8.24 -1.80
N ALA A 51 -3.75 8.68 -0.61
CA ALA A 51 -4.97 9.48 -0.42
C ALA A 51 -4.91 10.85 -1.12
N LEU A 52 -3.73 11.49 -1.18
CA LEU A 52 -3.54 12.78 -1.84
C LEU A 52 -3.53 12.66 -3.37
N PHE A 53 -3.04 11.53 -3.90
CA PHE A 53 -2.90 11.30 -5.35
C PHE A 53 -4.02 10.45 -5.94
N HIS A 54 -5.01 10.01 -5.14
CA HIS A 54 -6.14 9.25 -5.64
C HIS A 54 -6.88 9.99 -6.77
N ASP A 55 -7.07 9.32 -7.91
CA ASP A 55 -7.81 9.85 -9.06
C ASP A 55 -7.24 11.18 -9.61
N PHE A 56 -5.94 11.43 -9.44
CA PHE A 56 -5.34 12.72 -9.79
C PHE A 56 -5.53 13.11 -11.28
N ASP A 57 -5.65 12.13 -12.18
CA ASP A 57 -5.87 12.37 -13.60
C ASP A 57 -7.24 13.01 -13.86
N LYS A 58 -8.29 12.66 -13.08
CA LYS A 58 -9.65 13.21 -13.24
C LYS A 58 -9.75 14.70 -12.96
N VAL A 59 -8.79 15.27 -12.24
CA VAL A 59 -8.78 16.69 -11.86
C VAL A 59 -7.71 17.51 -12.60
N SER A 60 -6.91 16.86 -13.45
CA SER A 60 -6.06 17.55 -14.42
C SER A 60 -6.90 18.08 -15.59
N ASP A 61 -6.48 19.18 -16.23
CA ASP A 61 -7.22 19.74 -17.37
C ASP A 61 -7.36 18.70 -18.50
N GLU A 62 -6.26 18.03 -18.88
CA GLU A 62 -6.25 17.03 -19.96
C GLU A 62 -7.08 15.78 -19.61
N GLY A 63 -6.94 15.28 -18.38
CA GLY A 63 -7.68 14.10 -17.95
C GLY A 63 -9.16 14.37 -17.73
N LEU A 64 -9.54 15.56 -17.25
CA LEU A 64 -10.94 15.96 -17.12
C LEU A 64 -11.62 16.12 -18.48
N ASP A 65 -10.93 16.71 -19.48
CA ASP A 65 -11.44 16.82 -20.84
C ASP A 65 -11.67 15.43 -21.47
N ALA A 66 -10.72 14.51 -21.30
CA ALA A 66 -10.84 13.14 -21.79
C ALA A 66 -11.98 12.39 -21.09
N PHE A 67 -12.07 12.51 -19.76
CA PHE A 67 -13.14 11.89 -18.98
C PHE A 67 -14.51 12.42 -19.39
N TYR A 68 -14.66 13.74 -19.53
CA TYR A 68 -15.90 14.37 -19.95
C TYR A 68 -16.32 13.96 -21.36
N LYS A 69 -15.36 13.85 -22.28
CA LYS A 69 -15.60 13.37 -23.66
C LYS A 69 -16.17 11.96 -23.66
N ASP A 70 -15.57 11.02 -22.93
CA ASP A 70 -16.05 9.64 -22.83
C ASP A 70 -17.41 9.59 -22.12
N PHE A 71 -17.57 10.34 -21.02
CA PHE A 71 -18.83 10.46 -20.29
C PHE A 71 -19.99 10.95 -21.18
N LYS A 72 -19.77 12.00 -21.98
CA LYS A 72 -20.79 12.56 -22.88
C LYS A 72 -21.22 11.60 -23.99
N ARG A 73 -20.37 10.63 -24.32
CA ARG A 73 -20.64 9.56 -25.28
C ARG A 73 -21.08 8.26 -24.59
N ASN A 74 -21.45 8.32 -23.32
CA ASN A 74 -21.86 7.16 -22.54
C ASN A 74 -20.81 6.03 -22.59
N PHE A 75 -19.53 6.40 -22.59
CA PHE A 75 -18.37 5.51 -22.66
C PHE A 75 -18.36 4.56 -23.87
N GLU A 76 -18.91 4.99 -25.02
CA GLU A 76 -18.71 4.32 -26.32
C GLU A 76 -17.22 4.24 -26.71
N THR A 77 -16.41 5.19 -26.22
CA THR A 77 -14.95 5.15 -26.20
C THR A 77 -14.46 5.08 -24.75
N THR A 78 -13.33 4.42 -24.54
CA THR A 78 -12.74 4.19 -23.21
C THR A 78 -11.30 4.70 -23.11
N ASP A 79 -10.89 5.61 -23.99
CA ASP A 79 -9.52 6.14 -24.04
C ASP A 79 -9.09 6.67 -22.66
N TRP A 80 -9.98 7.41 -21.99
CA TRP A 80 -9.72 7.91 -20.64
C TRP A 80 -9.66 6.75 -19.63
N TRP A 81 -10.64 5.85 -19.65
CA TRP A 81 -10.72 4.73 -18.70
C TRP A 81 -9.49 3.81 -18.80
N ASP A 82 -9.00 3.54 -20.01
CA ASP A 82 -7.83 2.71 -20.26
C ASP A 82 -6.54 3.35 -19.72
N ASN A 83 -6.41 4.68 -19.83
CA ASN A 83 -5.31 5.41 -19.20
C ASN A 83 -5.47 5.47 -17.67
N HIS A 84 -6.68 5.79 -17.20
CA HIS A 84 -7.01 5.96 -15.79
C HIS A 84 -6.62 4.75 -14.95
N ARG A 85 -6.91 3.53 -15.45
CA ARG A 85 -6.50 2.27 -14.82
C ARG A 85 -4.99 2.11 -14.69
N ARG A 86 -4.21 2.66 -15.62
CA ARG A 86 -2.75 2.51 -15.66
C ARG A 86 -2.03 3.54 -14.81
N VAL A 87 -2.57 4.75 -14.72
CA VAL A 87 -1.95 5.86 -13.99
C VAL A 87 -2.36 5.90 -12.52
N ASN A 88 -3.53 5.36 -12.17
CA ASN A 88 -3.96 5.18 -10.78
C ASN A 88 -3.74 3.74 -10.32
N ARG A 89 -3.27 3.57 -9.09
CA ARG A 89 -2.77 2.29 -8.60
C ARG A 89 -3.84 1.39 -7.98
N HIS A 90 -5.05 1.90 -7.76
CA HIS A 90 -6.13 1.18 -7.08
C HIS A 90 -6.99 0.29 -8.00
N HIS A 91 -6.78 0.29 -9.33
CA HIS A 91 -7.59 -0.50 -10.28
C HIS A 91 -7.14 -1.98 -10.40
N LEU A 92 -6.88 -2.63 -9.26
CA LEU A 92 -6.24 -3.95 -9.22
C LEU A 92 -7.15 -5.11 -9.66
N LEU A 93 -8.45 -4.87 -9.87
CA LEU A 93 -9.39 -5.84 -10.43
C LEU A 93 -9.27 -5.97 -11.96
N GLN A 94 -8.50 -5.09 -12.60
CA GLN A 94 -8.25 -5.09 -14.04
C GLN A 94 -6.79 -5.46 -14.28
N ALA A 95 -6.53 -6.45 -15.12
CA ALA A 95 -5.18 -6.98 -15.30
C ALA A 95 -4.16 -5.92 -15.79
N ASP A 96 -4.62 -4.94 -16.58
CA ASP A 96 -3.79 -3.83 -17.06
C ASP A 96 -3.67 -2.66 -16.07
N GLY A 97 -4.43 -2.70 -14.97
CA GLY A 97 -4.35 -1.76 -13.86
C GLY A 97 -3.49 -2.23 -12.69
N VAL A 98 -2.84 -3.40 -12.79
CA VAL A 98 -1.95 -3.92 -11.75
C VAL A 98 -0.50 -3.49 -12.04
N PRO A 99 0.11 -2.62 -11.21
CA PRO A 99 1.51 -2.26 -11.38
C PRO A 99 2.46 -3.43 -11.12
N ASP A 100 3.65 -3.41 -11.74
CA ASP A 100 4.67 -4.43 -11.48
C ASP A 100 5.17 -4.42 -10.04
N ASP A 101 5.19 -3.25 -9.41
CA ASP A 101 5.56 -3.00 -8.03
C ASP A 101 4.33 -2.85 -7.10
N VAL A 102 3.18 -3.43 -7.48
CA VAL A 102 1.96 -3.44 -6.65
C VAL A 102 2.31 -3.83 -5.22
N ASN A 103 1.74 -3.14 -4.24
CA ASN A 103 2.01 -3.33 -2.83
C ASN A 103 0.71 -3.18 -2.00
N LEU A 104 0.75 -3.50 -0.71
CA LEU A 104 -0.42 -3.49 0.15
C LEU A 104 -1.07 -2.11 0.34
N ILE A 105 -0.38 -1.01 0.05
CA ILE A 105 -0.98 0.34 0.06
C ILE A 105 -2.00 0.45 -1.08
N ASP A 106 -1.65 -0.05 -2.27
CA ASP A 106 -2.53 -0.06 -3.44
C ASP A 106 -3.78 -0.92 -3.18
N VAL A 107 -3.61 -2.04 -2.48
CA VAL A 107 -4.72 -2.92 -2.08
C VAL A 107 -5.66 -2.21 -1.10
N ILE A 108 -5.11 -1.49 -0.11
CA ILE A 108 -5.93 -0.70 0.82
C ILE A 108 -6.66 0.41 0.07
N GLU A 109 -5.99 1.11 -0.85
CA GLU A 109 -6.62 2.16 -1.67
C GLU A 109 -7.77 1.59 -2.52
N MET A 110 -7.59 0.44 -3.18
CA MET A 110 -8.65 -0.26 -3.92
C MET A 110 -9.87 -0.57 -3.04
N ILE A 111 -9.64 -1.10 -1.85
CA ILE A 111 -10.72 -1.42 -0.90
C ILE A 111 -11.48 -0.14 -0.54
N VAL A 112 -10.75 0.93 -0.22
CA VAL A 112 -11.36 2.22 0.14
C VAL A 112 -12.16 2.78 -1.03
N ASP A 113 -11.60 2.84 -2.23
CA ASP A 113 -12.29 3.32 -3.43
C ASP A 113 -13.58 2.54 -3.71
N CYS A 114 -13.49 1.21 -3.78
CA CYS A 114 -14.64 0.35 -4.06
C CYS A 114 -15.76 0.50 -3.02
N VAL A 115 -15.40 0.59 -1.73
CA VAL A 115 -16.38 0.79 -0.65
C VAL A 115 -17.03 2.17 -0.76
N MET A 116 -16.24 3.24 -0.91
CA MET A 116 -16.78 4.60 -1.02
C MET A 116 -17.67 4.74 -2.25
N ALA A 117 -17.22 4.23 -3.40
CA ALA A 117 -17.97 4.26 -4.65
C ALA A 117 -19.25 3.42 -4.58
N GLY A 118 -19.18 2.19 -4.07
CA GLY A 118 -20.34 1.30 -3.95
C GLY A 118 -21.41 1.87 -3.01
N MET A 119 -20.99 2.31 -1.83
CA MET A 119 -21.91 2.91 -0.86
C MET A 119 -22.54 4.21 -1.39
N ALA A 120 -21.79 5.05 -2.11
CA ALA A 120 -22.32 6.29 -2.67
C ALA A 120 -23.28 6.08 -3.86
N ARG A 121 -23.05 5.06 -4.69
CA ARG A 121 -23.81 4.83 -5.93
C ARG A 121 -25.04 3.95 -5.73
N SER A 122 -24.93 2.89 -4.93
CA SER A 122 -25.97 1.89 -4.73
C SER A 122 -26.31 1.62 -3.26
N GLY A 123 -25.54 2.13 -2.31
CA GLY A 123 -25.69 1.79 -0.89
C GLY A 123 -25.19 0.39 -0.54
N ASP A 124 -24.45 -0.25 -1.44
CA ASP A 124 -23.93 -1.62 -1.29
C ASP A 124 -22.59 -1.76 -2.00
N VAL A 125 -21.78 -2.74 -1.58
CA VAL A 125 -20.43 -3.00 -2.10
C VAL A 125 -20.43 -4.37 -2.77
N TYR A 126 -20.29 -4.38 -4.10
CA TYR A 126 -20.11 -5.63 -4.84
C TYR A 126 -18.88 -6.39 -4.36
N PRO A 127 -18.85 -7.73 -4.46
CA PRO A 127 -17.69 -8.52 -4.07
C PRO A 127 -16.41 -8.05 -4.77
N LEU A 128 -15.36 -7.77 -3.98
CA LEU A 128 -14.03 -7.44 -4.49
C LEU A 128 -13.29 -8.75 -4.78
N ASP A 129 -13.33 -9.19 -6.04
CA ASP A 129 -12.69 -10.43 -6.51
C ASP A 129 -11.27 -10.16 -7.03
N ILE A 130 -10.35 -9.86 -6.12
CA ILE A 130 -8.93 -9.67 -6.45
C ILE A 130 -8.24 -11.02 -6.71
N ASP A 131 -7.42 -11.11 -7.76
CA ASP A 131 -6.59 -12.30 -8.01
C ASP A 131 -5.63 -12.51 -6.83
N LEU A 132 -5.66 -13.71 -6.24
CA LEU A 132 -4.81 -14.10 -5.11
C LEU A 132 -3.31 -13.96 -5.42
N LYS A 133 -2.90 -14.07 -6.69
CA LYS A 133 -1.53 -13.82 -7.13
C LYS A 133 -1.15 -12.35 -6.99
N VAL A 134 -2.08 -11.43 -7.26
CA VAL A 134 -1.87 -10.00 -7.07
C VAL A 134 -1.72 -9.69 -5.59
N LEU A 135 -2.56 -10.27 -4.72
CA LEU A 135 -2.46 -10.09 -3.27
C LEU A 135 -1.12 -10.64 -2.71
N GLN A 136 -0.71 -11.82 -3.16
CA GLN A 136 0.58 -12.41 -2.77
C GLN A 136 1.76 -11.54 -3.25
N LYS A 137 1.72 -11.07 -4.51
CA LYS A 137 2.73 -10.16 -5.06
C LYS A 137 2.80 -8.86 -4.28
N ALA A 138 1.64 -8.29 -3.90
CA ALA A 138 1.57 -7.08 -3.07
C ALA A 138 2.23 -7.28 -1.71
N PHE A 139 1.99 -8.41 -1.04
CA PHE A 139 2.63 -8.75 0.22
C PHE A 139 4.17 -8.87 0.10
N GLU A 140 4.64 -9.57 -0.94
CA GLU A 140 6.07 -9.75 -1.21
C GLU A 140 6.77 -8.43 -1.51
N ASN A 141 6.17 -7.61 -2.39
CA ASN A 141 6.67 -6.29 -2.74
C ASN A 141 6.67 -5.34 -1.54
N THR A 142 5.63 -5.34 -0.69
CA THR A 142 5.62 -4.55 0.55
C THR A 142 6.76 -4.95 1.49
N THR A 143 7.03 -6.25 1.62
CA THR A 143 8.14 -6.76 2.44
C THR A 143 9.48 -6.30 1.89
N LYS A 144 9.68 -6.43 0.57
CA LYS A 144 10.89 -6.00 -0.12
C LYS A 144 11.10 -4.49 0.02
N LEU A 145 10.05 -3.69 -0.21
CA LEU A 145 10.09 -2.24 -0.09
C LEU A 145 10.50 -1.77 1.31
N LEU A 146 9.93 -2.36 2.36
CA LEU A 146 10.33 -2.02 3.73
C LEU A 146 11.78 -2.40 4.00
N LYS A 147 12.20 -3.60 3.58
CA LYS A 147 13.58 -4.07 3.75
C LYS A 147 14.58 -3.14 3.06
N GLU A 148 14.29 -2.68 1.84
CA GLU A 148 15.13 -1.74 1.09
C GLU A 148 15.20 -0.35 1.75
N ASN A 149 14.23 -0.04 2.62
CA ASN A 149 14.17 1.22 3.36
C ASN A 149 14.70 1.11 4.79
N VAL A 150 15.21 -0.04 5.23
CA VAL A 150 15.76 -0.27 6.57
C VAL A 150 17.27 -0.50 6.49
N THR A 151 18.03 0.24 7.30
CA THR A 151 19.47 0.07 7.47
C THR A 151 19.79 -0.26 8.91
N VAL A 152 20.59 -1.31 9.13
CA VAL A 152 21.13 -1.64 10.46
C VAL A 152 22.41 -0.85 10.67
N ILE A 153 22.49 -0.09 11.77
CA ILE A 153 23.64 0.73 12.17
C ILE A 153 24.24 0.28 13.51
#